data_AF-A0A940VB98-F1
#
_entry.id   AF-A0A940VB98-F1
#
_cell.length_a   1.000
_cell.length_b   1.000
_cell.length_c   1.000
_cell.angle_alpha   90.00
_cell.angle_beta   90.00
_cell.angle_gamma   90.00
#
_symmetry.space_group_name_H-M   'P 1'
#
loop_
_entity.id
_entity.type
_entity.pdbx_description
1 polymer ?
#
loop_
_entity_poly.entity_id
_entity_poly.type
_entity_poly.pdbx_seq_one_letter_code
_entity_poly.pdbx_strand_id
1 'polypeptide(L)'
;LPAHKAFVDKFTSRTGRHPVAGALVGYVTFQSIFAAIRKAQTTDTESLVAALEALKVETPIGPITYRPFDHQSTMGAWVGTTKLDAARGVAVMTQWEYVPGEKVLPSEAEVRRMREVGK
;
A
#
# COMPACT_ATOMS: atom_id res chain seq x y z
N LEU A 1 10.77 9.84 5.55
CA LEU A 1 10.01 10.05 4.31
C LEU A 1 9.19 11.34 4.42
N PRO A 2 9.51 12.41 3.67
CA PRO A 2 8.78 13.69 3.72
C PRO A 2 7.28 13.54 3.43
N ALA A 3 6.90 12.74 2.43
CA ALA A 3 5.51 12.46 2.08
C ALA A 3 4.74 11.78 3.23
N HIS A 4 5.36 10.83 3.93
CA HIS A 4 4.76 10.19 5.10
C HIS A 4 4.49 11.18 6.23
N LYS A 5 5.46 12.07 6.51
CA LYS A 5 5.28 13.12 7.52
C LYS A 5 4.11 14.04 7.14
N ALA A 6 4.04 14.46 5.88
CA ALA A 6 2.93 15.29 5.40
C ALA A 6 1.56 14.59 5.52
N PHE A 7 1.49 13.27 5.26
CA PHE A 7 0.28 12.48 5.49
C PHE A 7 -0.13 12.48 6.97
N VAL A 8 0.82 12.19 7.88
CA VAL A 8 0.57 12.16 9.33
C VAL A 8 0.10 13.52 9.83
N ASP A 9 0.77 14.60 9.44
CA ASP A 9 0.46 15.96 9.87
C ASP A 9 -0.96 16.37 9.39
N LYS A 10 -1.28 16.13 8.11
CA LYS A 10 -2.61 16.41 7.56
C LYS A 10 -3.71 15.59 8.22
N PHE A 11 -3.50 14.28 8.38
CA PHE A 11 -4.46 13.39 9.03
C PHE A 11 -4.73 13.82 10.47
N THR A 12 -3.68 14.13 11.22
CA THR A 12 -3.78 14.55 12.63
C THR A 12 -4.50 15.89 12.74
N SER A 13 -4.17 16.88 11.90
CA SER A 13 -4.85 18.18 11.93
C SER A 13 -6.34 18.08 11.60
N ARG A 14 -6.72 17.18 10.68
CA ARG A 14 -8.10 17.01 10.25
C ARG A 14 -8.97 16.23 11.24
N THR A 15 -8.38 15.25 11.92
CA THR A 15 -9.14 14.28 12.72
C THR A 15 -8.92 14.42 14.22
N GLY A 16 -7.89 15.15 14.65
CA GLY A 16 -7.44 15.21 16.05
C GLY A 16 -6.80 13.92 16.55
N ARG A 17 -6.55 12.92 15.67
CA ARG A 17 -6.00 11.61 16.03
C ARG A 17 -4.77 11.30 15.19
N HIS A 18 -3.80 10.59 15.76
CA HIS A 18 -2.71 10.02 14.96
C HIS A 18 -3.23 8.90 14.05
N PRO A 19 -2.71 8.78 12.81
CA PRO A 19 -3.11 7.69 11.93
C PRO A 19 -2.60 6.34 12.43
N VAL A 20 -3.42 5.32 12.23
CA VAL A 20 -3.05 3.90 12.36
C VAL A 20 -2.83 3.28 10.98
N ALA A 21 -2.29 2.07 10.91
CA ALA A 21 -2.03 1.38 9.64
C ALA A 21 -3.26 1.35 8.71
N GLY A 22 -4.46 1.10 9.25
CA GLY A 22 -5.70 1.13 8.46
C GLY A 22 -6.02 2.49 7.83
N ALA A 23 -5.65 3.60 8.47
CA ALA A 23 -5.83 4.93 7.91
C ALA A 23 -4.89 5.17 6.71
N LEU A 24 -3.65 4.68 6.80
CA LEU A 24 -2.71 4.72 5.68
C LEU A 24 -3.20 3.84 4.53
N VAL A 25 -3.63 2.59 4.81
CA VAL A 25 -4.17 1.67 3.80
C VAL A 25 -5.35 2.32 3.07
N GLY A 26 -6.35 2.83 3.81
CA GLY A 26 -7.51 3.49 3.19
C GLY A 26 -7.13 4.70 2.33
N TYR A 27 -6.17 5.52 2.78
CA TYR A 27 -5.67 6.65 1.99
C TYR A 27 -5.00 6.19 0.68
N VAL A 28 -4.15 5.16 0.75
CA VAL A 28 -3.49 4.60 -0.43
C VAL A 28 -4.51 3.96 -1.38
N THR A 29 -5.51 3.25 -0.87
CA THR A 29 -6.60 2.67 -1.68
C THR A 29 -7.30 3.73 -2.53
N PHE A 30 -7.70 4.86 -1.93
CA PHE A 30 -8.35 5.93 -2.70
C PHE A 30 -7.40 6.62 -3.68
N GLN A 31 -6.11 6.78 -3.35
CA GLN A 31 -5.14 7.27 -4.32
C GLN A 31 -5.04 6.35 -5.54
N SER A 32 -5.04 5.03 -5.36
CA SER A 32 -5.04 4.07 -6.46
C SER A 32 -6.32 4.14 -7.28
N ILE A 33 -7.49 4.23 -6.65
CA ILE A 33 -8.79 4.39 -7.34
C ILE A 33 -8.78 5.66 -8.19
N PHE A 34 -8.35 6.79 -7.63
CA PHE A 34 -8.29 8.06 -8.37
C PHE A 34 -7.29 8.01 -9.52
N ALA A 35 -6.13 7.37 -9.32
CA ALA A 35 -5.15 7.19 -10.38
C ALA A 35 -5.70 6.30 -11.51
N ALA A 36 -6.39 5.20 -11.18
CA ALA A 36 -7.03 4.32 -12.15
C ALA A 36 -8.12 5.05 -12.96
N ILE A 37 -9.03 5.77 -12.29
CA ILE A 37 -10.07 6.55 -12.97
C ILE A 37 -9.46 7.63 -13.88
N ARG A 38 -8.41 8.32 -13.43
CA ARG A 38 -7.72 9.31 -14.28
C ARG A 38 -7.02 8.66 -15.48
N LYS A 39 -6.48 7.45 -15.34
CA LYS A 39 -5.87 6.72 -16.46
C LYS A 39 -6.94 6.21 -17.43
N ALA A 40 -8.07 5.71 -16.92
CA ALA A 40 -9.17 5.16 -17.70
C ALA A 40 -10.04 6.23 -18.39
N GLN A 41 -10.14 7.44 -17.80
CA GLN A 41 -11.09 8.49 -18.21
C GLN A 41 -12.55 8.03 -18.20
N THR A 42 -12.85 6.97 -17.45
CA THR A 42 -14.19 6.38 -17.28
C THR A 42 -14.23 5.58 -15.98
N THR A 43 -15.42 5.17 -15.57
CA THR A 43 -15.66 4.24 -14.46
C THR A 43 -16.24 2.90 -14.92
N ASP A 44 -16.19 2.63 -16.23
CA ASP A 44 -16.50 1.31 -16.79
C ASP A 44 -15.56 0.23 -16.23
N THR A 45 -16.10 -0.95 -15.93
CA THR A 45 -15.39 -2.02 -15.24
C THR A 45 -14.16 -2.50 -16.01
N GLU A 46 -14.32 -2.85 -17.29
CA GLU A 46 -13.23 -3.40 -18.10
C GLU A 46 -12.12 -2.37 -18.30
N SER A 47 -12.52 -1.11 -18.50
CA SER A 47 -11.59 0.01 -18.62
C SER A 47 -10.80 0.24 -17.32
N LEU A 48 -11.44 0.09 -16.15
CA LEU A 48 -10.77 0.19 -14.84
C LEU A 48 -9.83 -0.98 -14.57
N VAL A 49 -10.21 -2.20 -14.95
CA VAL A 49 -9.33 -3.39 -14.86
C VAL A 49 -8.06 -3.15 -15.66
N ALA A 50 -8.20 -2.78 -16.94
CA ALA A 50 -7.06 -2.49 -17.81
C ALA A 50 -6.22 -1.30 -17.31
N ALA A 51 -6.85 -0.29 -16.69
CA ALA A 51 -6.12 0.84 -16.13
C ALA A 51 -5.31 0.45 -14.89
N LEU A 52 -5.83 -0.43 -14.03
CA LEU A 52 -5.15 -0.91 -12.82
C LEU A 52 -3.96 -1.81 -13.13
N GLU A 53 -3.99 -2.57 -14.22
CA GLU A 53 -2.83 -3.36 -14.64
C GLU A 53 -1.59 -2.48 -14.88
N ALA A 54 -0.49 -2.85 -14.22
CA ALA A 54 0.78 -2.12 -14.21
C ALA A 54 0.68 -0.65 -13.75
N LEU A 55 -0.41 -0.26 -13.07
CA LEU A 55 -0.58 1.09 -12.55
C LEU A 55 0.46 1.39 -11.49
N LYS A 56 1.24 2.46 -11.69
CA LYS A 56 2.12 3.06 -10.68
C LYS A 56 1.37 4.14 -9.91
N VAL A 57 1.50 4.14 -8.60
CA VAL A 57 0.85 5.11 -7.71
C VAL A 57 1.88 5.65 -6.72
N GLU A 58 2.03 6.97 -6.68
CA GLU A 58 2.82 7.63 -5.65
C GLU A 58 2.05 7.63 -4.32
N THR A 59 2.69 7.15 -3.24
CA THR A 59 2.05 7.05 -1.93
C THR A 59 2.87 7.75 -0.85
N PRO A 60 2.32 7.99 0.35
CA PRO A 60 3.09 8.54 1.47
C PRO A 60 4.31 7.70 1.85
N ILE A 61 4.37 6.43 1.43
CA ILE A 61 5.41 5.47 1.80
C ILE A 61 6.28 5.06 0.60
N GLY A 62 6.19 5.82 -0.51
CA GLY A 62 6.90 5.56 -1.76
C GLY A 62 5.98 5.04 -2.87
N PRO A 63 6.51 4.88 -4.09
CA PRO A 63 5.72 4.37 -5.22
C PRO A 63 5.35 2.90 -5.00
N ILE A 64 4.13 2.53 -5.41
CA ILE A 64 3.67 1.15 -5.51
C ILE A 64 3.25 0.85 -6.95
N THR A 65 3.27 -0.41 -7.34
CA THR A 65 2.74 -0.87 -8.63
C THR A 65 1.73 -2.00 -8.41
N TYR A 66 0.71 -2.10 -9.27
CA TYR A 66 -0.18 -3.26 -9.33
C TYR A 66 0.31 -4.25 -10.39
N ARG A 67 0.62 -5.48 -9.97
CA ARG A 67 1.09 -6.54 -10.87
C ARG A 67 -0.04 -7.01 -11.79
N PRO A 68 0.18 -7.08 -13.12
CA PRO A 68 -0.90 -7.39 -14.08
C PRO A 68 -1.40 -8.83 -13.99
N PHE A 69 -0.62 -9.75 -13.41
CA PHE A 69 -0.93 -11.18 -13.45
C PHE A 69 -1.60 -11.74 -12.17
N ASP A 70 -1.60 -10.98 -11.06
CA ASP A 70 -2.36 -11.29 -9.83
C ASP A 70 -3.09 -10.10 -9.21
N HIS A 71 -2.94 -8.90 -9.78
CA HIS A 71 -3.53 -7.65 -9.30
C HIS A 71 -3.06 -7.25 -7.89
N GLN A 72 -1.97 -7.84 -7.40
CA GLN A 72 -1.40 -7.51 -6.10
C GLN A 72 -0.61 -6.20 -6.19
N SER A 73 -0.85 -5.30 -5.23
CA SER A 73 -0.02 -4.11 -5.04
C SER A 73 1.34 -4.48 -4.45
N THR A 74 2.39 -3.78 -4.86
CA THR A 74 3.73 -3.95 -4.27
C THR A 74 3.95 -3.19 -2.94
N MET A 75 2.88 -2.63 -2.36
CA MET A 75 2.91 -2.07 -1.00
C MET A 75 3.47 -3.12 -0.02
N GLY A 76 4.56 -2.75 0.64
CA GLY A 76 5.27 -3.57 1.61
C GLY A 76 4.80 -3.36 3.04
N ALA A 77 5.60 -3.85 3.98
CA ALA A 77 5.36 -3.73 5.41
C ALA A 77 6.63 -3.36 6.17
N TRP A 78 6.48 -2.84 7.39
CA TRP A 78 7.59 -2.70 8.31
C TRP A 78 7.73 -3.95 9.16
N VAL A 79 8.95 -4.43 9.30
CA VAL A 79 9.31 -5.58 10.15
C VAL A 79 10.32 -5.09 11.18
N GLY A 80 10.16 -5.51 12.43
CA GLY A 80 11.05 -5.11 13.52
C GLY A 80 10.68 -5.74 14.86
N THR A 81 11.31 -5.27 15.92
CA THR A 81 11.15 -5.83 17.26
C THR A 81 10.32 -4.89 18.14
N THR A 82 9.36 -5.45 18.87
CA THR A 82 8.56 -4.68 19.82
C THR A 82 9.36 -4.32 21.08
N LYS A 83 9.13 -3.11 21.59
CA LYS A 83 9.68 -2.62 22.84
C LYS A 83 8.64 -1.77 23.55
N LEU A 84 8.56 -1.85 24.88
CA LEU A 84 7.77 -0.90 25.66
C LEU A 84 8.46 0.48 25.68
N ASP A 85 7.75 1.51 25.23
CA ASP A 85 8.14 2.90 25.47
C ASP A 85 7.58 3.33 26.83
N ALA A 86 8.43 3.34 27.86
CA ALA A 86 8.01 3.66 29.22
C ALA A 86 7.48 5.09 29.39
N ALA A 87 7.97 6.05 28.59
CA ALA A 87 7.52 7.43 28.65
C ALA A 87 6.12 7.60 28.06
N ARG A 88 5.78 6.81 27.03
CA ARG A 88 4.46 6.84 26.39
C ARG A 88 3.49 5.78 26.90
N GLY A 89 3.95 4.79 27.66
CA GLY A 89 3.14 3.68 28.16
C GLY A 89 2.60 2.75 27.08
N VAL A 90 3.23 2.71 25.90
CA VAL A 90 2.75 1.91 24.74
C VAL A 90 3.88 1.09 24.13
N ALA A 91 3.51 -0.03 23.48
CA ALA A 91 4.45 -0.79 22.66
C ALA A 91 4.79 -0.02 21.37
N VAL A 92 6.07 0.10 21.07
CA VAL A 92 6.61 0.65 19.83
C VAL A 92 7.46 -0.39 19.12
N MET A 93 7.67 -0.20 17.82
CA MET A 93 8.60 -1.02 17.06
C MET A 93 9.97 -0.34 16.99
N THR A 94 11.03 -1.11 17.22
CA THR A 94 12.43 -0.69 17.15
C THR A 94 13.19 -1.61 16.19
N GLN A 95 14.39 -1.20 15.78
CA GLN A 95 15.24 -1.97 14.86
C GLN A 95 14.46 -2.41 13.61
N TRP A 96 13.63 -1.50 13.09
CA TRP A 96 12.73 -1.83 11.99
C TRP A 96 13.39 -1.54 10.65
N GLU A 97 12.96 -2.30 9.66
CA GLU A 97 13.17 -2.00 8.25
C GLU A 97 11.83 -2.02 7.51
N TYR A 98 11.79 -1.37 6.36
CA TYR A 98 10.68 -1.53 5.43
C TYR A 98 11.04 -2.63 4.43
N VAL A 99 10.20 -3.65 4.33
CA VAL A 99 10.34 -4.75 3.38
C VAL A 99 9.40 -4.47 2.21
N PRO A 100 9.93 -4.10 1.02
CA PRO A 100 9.11 -3.85 -0.17
C PRO A 100 8.39 -5.13 -0.61
N GLY A 101 7.15 -5.01 -1.06
CA GLY A 101 6.36 -6.17 -1.51
C GLY A 101 7.01 -6.90 -2.68
N GLU A 102 7.71 -6.18 -3.57
CA GLU A 102 8.44 -6.76 -4.70
C GLU A 102 9.47 -7.82 -4.30
N LYS A 103 10.01 -7.74 -3.08
CA LYS A 103 11.05 -8.65 -2.58
C LYS A 103 10.50 -9.97 -2.03
N VAL A 104 9.20 -10.02 -1.72
CA VAL A 104 8.59 -11.11 -0.94
C VAL A 104 7.31 -11.68 -1.57
N LEU A 105 6.95 -11.21 -2.76
CA LEU A 105 5.87 -11.81 -3.55
C LEU A 105 6.39 -12.98 -4.41
N PRO A 106 5.58 -14.04 -4.60
CA PRO A 106 5.95 -15.13 -5.51
C PRO A 106 6.16 -14.63 -6.95
N SER A 107 6.92 -15.40 -7.73
CA SER A 107 7.14 -15.14 -9.14
C SER A 107 5.85 -15.27 -9.95
N GLU A 108 5.83 -14.68 -11.15
CA GLU A 108 4.70 -14.81 -12.08
C GLU A 108 4.40 -16.27 -12.43
N ALA A 109 5.44 -17.08 -12.64
CA ALA A 109 5.27 -18.50 -12.97
C ALA A 109 4.59 -19.28 -11.83
N GLU A 110 4.95 -19.01 -10.57
CA GLU A 110 4.30 -19.64 -9.41
C GLU A 110 2.84 -19.21 -9.26
N VAL A 111 2.59 -17.91 -9.38
CA VAL A 111 1.24 -17.34 -9.30
C VAL A 111 0.32 -17.89 -10.39
N ARG A 112 0.79 -17.98 -11.63
CA ARG A 112 -0.01 -18.51 -12.75
C ARG A 112 -0.44 -19.96 -12.48
N ARG A 113 0.47 -20.80 -11.99
CA ARG A 113 0.14 -22.17 -11.57
C ARG A 113 -0.91 -22.19 -10.45
N MET A 114 -0.77 -21.33 -9.44
CA MET A 114 -1.75 -21.26 -8.33
C MET A 114 -3.15 -20.84 -8.81
N ARG A 115 -3.24 -19.93 -9.79
CA ARG A 115 -4.51 -19.44 -10.33
C ARG A 115 -5.20 -20.45 -11.25
N GLU A 116 -4.46 -21.32 -11.92
CA GLU A 116 -5.01 -22.40 -12.75
C GLU A 116 -5.71 -23.47 -11.89
N VAL A 117 -5.16 -23.79 -10.71
CA VAL A 117 -5.74 -24.78 -9.79
C VAL A 117 -7.07 -24.34 -9.17
N GLY A 118 -7.35 -23.02 -9.16
CA GLY A 118 -8.58 -22.45 -8.60
C GLY A 118 -9.73 -22.26 -9.59
N LYS A 119 -9.55 -22.66 -10.86
CA LYS A 119 -10.61 -22.67 -11.89
C LYS A 119 -11.14 -24.09 -12.06
#